data_AF-A0A1G0EE70-F1
#
_entry.id   AF-A0A1G0EE70-F1
#
_cell.length_a   1.000
_cell.length_b   1.000
_cell.length_c   1.000
_cell.angle_alpha   90.00
_cell.angle_beta   90.00
_cell.angle_gamma   90.00
#
_symmetry.space_group_name_H-M   'P 1'
#
loop_
_entity.id
_entity.type
_entity.pdbx_description
1 polymer ?
#
loop_
_entity_poly.entity_id
_entity_poly.type
_entity_poly.pdbx_seq_one_letter_code
_entity_poly.pdbx_strand_id
1 'polypeptide(L)'
;MKQVLIPHPIAKKCFLIEALYWVAFKLYPLYYGSRKGGEWDTREDFTSHDDDAEFIYTDLKYFFTKENCERYGLPINPRAKYLDSGAIEPMSIELIEKILKNKKEYSKETRAEALKNKSIAIEYKAAIENWKECLADYLELSKASIFSALKNGKITASGQKIGKLKKKVSISQWENKENWDNLKDWYNVKRSDIPKEFWRIEGIDWDDGSAFSPSGYYTSILLDTDELFAVFPEPKPERINIRSINGTLLLDEDAQLNVQQAYARRGRPSCYNWEEFIVEMVKRDRQGSLPKTQKACVIEMKQWCKECWGREPSETNLKDHISRFYQAKIIV
;
A
#
# COMPACT_ATOMS: atom_id res chain seq x y z
N MET A 1 -20.73 18.13 -10.14
CA MET A 1 -21.37 18.23 -8.79
C MET A 1 -20.32 18.87 -7.88
N LYS A 2 -20.61 19.86 -7.03
CA LYS A 2 -19.54 20.48 -6.22
C LYS A 2 -19.22 19.62 -5.02
N GLN A 3 -18.00 19.10 -4.95
CA GLN A 3 -17.51 18.38 -3.77
C GLN A 3 -16.90 19.36 -2.77
N VAL A 4 -17.34 19.27 -1.51
CA VAL A 4 -16.74 20.01 -0.40
C VAL A 4 -15.55 19.20 0.11
N LEU A 5 -14.38 19.83 0.15
CA LEU A 5 -13.17 19.22 0.69
C LEU A 5 -13.06 19.54 2.18
N ILE A 6 -12.86 18.50 2.99
CA ILE A 6 -12.65 18.60 4.42
C ILE A 6 -11.16 18.31 4.67
N PRO A 7 -10.39 19.25 5.23
CA PRO A 7 -9.01 18.98 5.59
C PRO A 7 -8.96 17.95 6.73
N HIS A 8 -8.14 16.93 6.58
CA HIS A 8 -7.87 15.94 7.61
C HIS A 8 -6.42 16.08 8.09
N PRO A 9 -6.17 16.10 9.41
CA PRO A 9 -4.82 16.12 9.93
C PRO A 9 -4.13 14.77 9.67
N ILE A 10 -2.86 14.83 9.32
CA ILE A 10 -2.00 13.66 9.12
C ILE A 10 -1.33 13.31 10.44
N ALA A 11 -1.42 12.05 10.83
CA ALA A 11 -0.83 11.51 12.05
C ALA A 11 0.71 11.61 12.01
N LYS A 12 1.32 12.04 13.13
CA LYS A 12 2.79 12.12 13.27
C LYS A 12 3.46 10.75 13.21
N LYS A 13 2.75 9.71 13.65
CA LYS A 13 3.17 8.33 13.56
C LYS A 13 2.10 7.49 12.89
N CYS A 14 2.52 6.44 12.21
CA CYS A 14 1.60 5.53 11.53
C CYS A 14 1.96 4.07 11.82
N PHE A 15 0.95 3.20 11.77
CA PHE A 15 1.17 1.77 11.82
C PHE A 15 1.88 1.28 10.56
N LEU A 16 2.51 0.11 10.67
CA LEU A 16 3.21 -0.50 9.55
C LEU A 16 2.33 -0.75 8.33
N ILE A 17 1.05 -1.13 8.53
CA ILE A 17 0.08 -1.32 7.45
C ILE A 17 -0.30 0.00 6.77
N GLU A 18 -0.41 1.09 7.53
CA GLU A 18 -0.69 2.42 6.99
C GLU A 18 0.48 2.92 6.15
N ALA A 19 1.72 2.71 6.61
CA ALA A 19 2.91 3.01 5.83
C ALA A 19 2.96 2.19 4.53
N LEU A 20 2.59 0.92 4.57
CA LEU A 20 2.48 0.07 3.39
C LEU A 20 1.49 0.67 2.38
N TYR A 21 0.35 1.15 2.87
CA TYR A 21 -0.69 1.70 2.02
C TYR A 21 -0.37 3.11 1.53
N TRP A 22 0.40 3.90 2.28
CA TRP A 22 1.00 5.12 1.77
C TRP A 22 1.89 4.85 0.56
N VAL A 23 2.81 3.88 0.70
CA VAL A 23 3.77 3.58 -0.37
C VAL A 23 3.05 3.02 -1.59
N ALA A 24 2.08 2.11 -1.39
CA ALA A 24 1.38 1.41 -2.46
C ALA A 24 0.24 2.20 -3.12
N PHE A 25 -0.52 2.95 -2.33
CA PHE A 25 -1.80 3.57 -2.75
C PHE A 25 -1.87 5.08 -2.48
N LYS A 26 -0.86 5.67 -1.84
CA LYS A 26 -0.86 7.09 -1.42
C LYS A 26 -2.01 7.42 -0.47
N LEU A 27 -2.33 6.46 0.39
CA LEU A 27 -3.23 6.68 1.51
C LEU A 27 -2.49 7.30 2.69
N TYR A 28 -2.92 8.49 3.11
CA TYR A 28 -2.33 9.17 4.25
C TYR A 28 -2.74 8.48 5.57
N PRO A 29 -1.82 8.37 6.54
CA PRO A 29 -2.17 7.99 7.89
C PRO A 29 -2.90 9.17 8.57
N LEU A 30 -4.22 9.09 8.70
CA LEU A 30 -5.03 10.16 9.29
C LEU A 30 -5.19 9.95 10.80
N TYR A 31 -5.44 11.02 11.58
CA TYR A 31 -5.72 10.87 13.01
C TYR A 31 -6.97 10.00 13.27
N TYR A 32 -6.86 9.04 14.20
CA TYR A 32 -8.00 8.29 14.72
C TYR A 32 -8.63 9.05 15.90
N GLY A 33 -9.91 9.39 15.78
CA GLY A 33 -10.69 9.94 16.89
C GLY A 33 -10.55 11.44 17.12
N SER A 34 -11.39 12.25 16.45
CA SER A 34 -11.60 13.63 16.87
C SER A 34 -12.54 13.63 18.10
N ARG A 35 -12.01 13.54 19.32
CA ARG A 35 -12.79 13.93 20.51
C ARG A 35 -12.82 15.46 20.53
N LYS A 36 -13.95 16.04 20.10
CA LYS A 36 -14.32 17.47 20.21
C LYS A 36 -13.11 18.45 20.26
N GLY A 37 -12.38 18.57 19.16
CA GLY A 37 -11.47 19.69 18.92
C GLY A 37 -10.02 19.54 19.43
N GLY A 38 -9.55 18.33 19.74
CA GLY A 38 -8.13 18.06 20.00
C GLY A 38 -7.50 17.10 18.98
N GLU A 39 -6.23 17.35 18.62
CA GLU A 39 -5.35 16.44 17.88
C GLU A 39 -4.85 15.32 18.81
N TRP A 40 -5.76 14.49 19.31
CA TRP A 40 -5.37 13.33 20.10
C TRP A 40 -5.19 12.14 19.16
N ASP A 41 -3.95 11.66 19.03
CA ASP A 41 -3.64 10.41 18.32
C ASP A 41 -3.49 9.29 19.34
N THR A 42 -4.47 8.39 19.36
CA THR A 42 -4.52 7.33 20.36
C THR A 42 -3.55 6.17 20.05
N ARG A 43 -2.89 6.16 18.88
CA ARG A 43 -1.91 5.12 18.48
C ARG A 43 -0.79 4.88 19.50
N GLU A 44 -0.39 5.92 20.24
CA GLU A 44 0.65 5.79 21.28
C GLU A 44 0.10 5.31 22.63
N ASP A 45 -1.16 5.66 22.93
CA ASP A 45 -1.84 5.35 24.19
C ASP A 45 -2.49 3.96 24.18
N PHE A 46 -2.72 3.40 23.00
CA PHE A 46 -3.33 2.09 22.88
C PHE A 46 -2.35 0.99 23.22
N THR A 47 -2.67 0.41 24.36
CA THR A 47 -2.11 -0.81 24.87
C THR A 47 -2.88 -2.03 24.38
N SER A 48 -3.90 -1.94 23.52
CA SER A 48 -4.63 -3.11 22.98
C SER A 48 -4.83 -3.10 21.47
N HIS A 49 -4.21 -4.08 20.79
CA HIS A 49 -4.36 -4.30 19.34
C HIS A 49 -5.81 -4.71 18.97
N ASP A 50 -6.52 -5.38 19.89
CA ASP A 50 -7.88 -5.87 19.67
C ASP A 50 -8.93 -4.75 19.55
N ASP A 51 -8.76 -3.64 20.27
CA ASP A 51 -9.68 -2.50 20.19
C ASP A 51 -9.45 -1.68 18.90
N ASP A 52 -8.25 -1.78 18.30
CA ASP A 52 -7.79 -0.95 17.18
C ASP A 52 -7.81 -1.64 15.83
N ALA A 53 -7.54 -2.95 15.78
CA ALA A 53 -7.57 -3.71 14.54
C ALA A 53 -8.93 -3.48 13.85
N GLU A 54 -10.04 -3.58 14.59
CA GLU A 54 -11.36 -3.39 14.02
C GLU A 54 -11.56 -1.96 13.45
N PHE A 55 -10.97 -0.92 14.05
CA PHE A 55 -11.03 0.47 13.57
C PHE A 55 -10.12 0.77 12.37
N ILE A 56 -8.87 0.31 12.40
CA ILE A 56 -7.92 0.49 11.28
C ILE A 56 -8.41 -0.32 10.07
N TYR A 57 -8.85 -1.55 10.29
CA TYR A 57 -9.38 -2.39 9.22
C TYR A 57 -10.73 -1.90 8.68
N THR A 58 -11.53 -1.16 9.47
CA THR A 58 -12.79 -0.62 8.94
C THR A 58 -12.54 0.45 7.89
N ASP A 59 -11.66 1.43 8.12
CA ASP A 59 -11.36 2.45 7.11
C ASP A 59 -10.74 1.85 5.84
N LEU A 60 -9.87 0.85 6.00
CA LEU A 60 -9.26 0.15 4.87
C LEU A 60 -10.24 -0.74 4.10
N LYS A 61 -11.24 -1.31 4.79
CA LYS A 61 -12.32 -2.05 4.14
C LYS A 61 -13.12 -1.16 3.19
N TYR A 62 -13.30 0.11 3.53
CA TYR A 62 -13.98 1.08 2.68
C TYR A 62 -13.10 1.65 1.57
N PHE A 63 -11.77 1.52 1.66
CA PHE A 63 -10.88 2.00 0.61
C PHE A 63 -10.99 1.22 -0.69
N PHE A 64 -11.13 -0.10 -0.63
CA PHE A 64 -11.15 -0.97 -1.81
C PHE A 64 -12.52 -0.99 -2.50
N THR A 65 -13.02 0.18 -2.87
CA THR A 65 -14.16 0.36 -3.77
C THR A 65 -13.85 -0.19 -5.16
N LYS A 66 -14.88 -0.42 -5.98
CA LYS A 66 -14.69 -0.82 -7.38
C LYS A 66 -13.75 0.14 -8.13
N GLU A 67 -13.98 1.44 -7.97
CA GLU A 67 -13.24 2.49 -8.67
C GLU A 67 -11.76 2.55 -8.25
N ASN A 68 -11.47 2.36 -6.95
CA ASN A 68 -10.09 2.28 -6.48
C ASN A 68 -9.40 0.99 -6.94
N CYS A 69 -10.08 -0.16 -6.92
CA CYS A 69 -9.50 -1.40 -7.46
C CYS A 69 -9.12 -1.23 -8.94
N GLU A 70 -10.03 -0.68 -9.76
CA GLU A 70 -9.77 -0.41 -11.18
C GLU A 70 -8.60 0.56 -11.38
N ARG A 71 -8.55 1.64 -10.59
CA ARG A 71 -7.45 2.63 -10.62
C ARG A 71 -6.07 1.99 -10.40
N TYR A 72 -5.98 1.00 -9.51
CA TYR A 72 -4.72 0.33 -9.18
C TYR A 72 -4.51 -0.98 -9.95
N GLY A 73 -5.37 -1.32 -10.91
CA GLY A 73 -5.26 -2.56 -11.69
C GLY A 73 -5.48 -3.83 -10.86
N LEU A 74 -6.18 -3.73 -9.74
CA LEU A 74 -6.55 -4.85 -8.88
C LEU A 74 -7.90 -5.45 -9.32
N PRO A 75 -8.13 -6.76 -9.14
CA PRO A 75 -9.47 -7.31 -9.25
C PRO A 75 -10.42 -6.62 -8.26
N ILE A 76 -11.69 -6.51 -8.64
CA ILE A 76 -12.72 -5.92 -7.78
C ILE A 76 -12.78 -6.70 -6.47
N ASN A 77 -12.65 -6.00 -5.34
CA ASN A 77 -12.81 -6.61 -4.03
C ASN A 77 -14.22 -7.24 -3.91
N PRO A 78 -14.35 -8.54 -3.61
CA PRO A 78 -15.65 -9.17 -3.44
C PRO A 78 -16.53 -8.51 -2.37
N ARG A 79 -15.95 -7.74 -1.43
CA ARG A 79 -16.66 -6.92 -0.44
C ARG A 79 -17.30 -5.66 -1.02
N ALA A 80 -16.72 -5.07 -2.07
CA ALA A 80 -17.15 -3.79 -2.63
C ALA A 80 -18.64 -3.81 -3.03
N LYS A 81 -19.11 -4.91 -3.62
CA LYS A 81 -20.52 -5.06 -4.02
C LYS A 81 -21.51 -4.97 -2.85
N TYR A 82 -21.10 -5.37 -1.64
CA TYR A 82 -21.95 -5.30 -0.44
C TYR A 82 -21.90 -3.91 0.19
N LEU A 83 -20.73 -3.27 0.16
CA LEU A 83 -20.56 -1.89 0.60
C LEU A 83 -21.39 -0.92 -0.26
N ASP A 84 -21.31 -1.04 -1.58
CA ASP A 84 -21.97 -0.12 -2.52
C ASP A 84 -23.51 -0.29 -2.51
N SER A 85 -24.00 -1.51 -2.28
CA SER A 85 -25.44 -1.82 -2.28
C SER A 85 -26.09 -1.73 -0.90
N GLY A 86 -25.30 -1.63 0.18
CA GLY A 86 -25.77 -1.80 1.55
C GLY A 86 -26.25 -3.22 1.88
N ALA A 87 -25.99 -4.20 1.01
CA ALA A 87 -26.32 -5.59 1.26
C ALA A 87 -25.41 -6.18 2.36
N ILE A 88 -25.94 -7.19 3.09
CA ILE A 88 -25.20 -7.87 4.15
C ILE A 88 -24.21 -8.84 3.49
N GLU A 89 -22.95 -8.83 3.95
CA GLU A 89 -21.96 -9.82 3.53
C GLU A 89 -22.41 -11.26 3.85
N PRO A 90 -22.05 -12.25 3.02
CA PRO A 90 -22.34 -13.65 3.31
C PRO A 90 -21.74 -14.06 4.65
N MET A 91 -22.47 -14.89 5.40
CA MET A 91 -21.96 -15.49 6.63
C MET A 91 -20.64 -16.23 6.37
N SER A 92 -19.71 -16.16 7.33
CA SER A 92 -18.49 -16.95 7.24
C SER A 92 -18.80 -18.45 7.28
N ILE A 93 -17.93 -19.25 6.65
CA ILE A 93 -18.09 -20.72 6.63
C ILE A 93 -18.05 -21.26 8.06
N GLU A 94 -17.19 -20.69 8.91
CA GLU A 94 -17.00 -21.07 10.30
C GLU A 94 -18.29 -20.84 11.11
N LEU A 95 -18.98 -19.71 10.88
CA LEU A 95 -20.26 -19.42 11.51
C LEU A 95 -21.35 -20.38 11.02
N ILE A 96 -21.41 -20.65 9.70
CA ILE A 96 -22.36 -21.62 9.14
C ILE A 96 -22.14 -23.00 9.74
N GLU A 97 -20.89 -23.47 9.82
CA GLU A 97 -20.57 -24.76 10.41
C GLU A 97 -20.91 -24.82 11.90
N LYS A 98 -20.67 -23.74 12.65
CA LYS A 98 -21.09 -23.61 14.05
C LYS A 98 -22.62 -23.74 14.19
N ILE A 99 -23.39 -23.03 13.35
CA ILE A 99 -24.85 -23.07 13.35
C ILE A 99 -25.35 -24.49 13.04
N LEU A 100 -24.78 -25.15 12.04
CA LEU A 100 -25.18 -26.49 11.62
C LEU A 100 -24.83 -27.56 12.67
N LYS A 101 -23.70 -27.40 13.37
CA LYS A 101 -23.24 -28.32 14.41
C LYS A 101 -24.05 -28.17 15.70
N ASN A 102 -24.38 -26.94 16.12
CA ASN A 102 -25.04 -26.70 17.41
C ASN A 102 -26.58 -26.73 17.33
N LYS A 103 -27.15 -27.91 17.08
CA LYS A 103 -28.60 -28.12 16.89
C LYS A 103 -29.49 -27.69 18.08
N LYS A 104 -28.93 -27.54 19.28
CA LYS A 104 -29.65 -27.12 20.49
C LYS A 104 -29.73 -25.61 20.62
N GLU A 105 -28.72 -24.89 20.13
CA GLU A 105 -28.63 -23.43 20.22
C GLU A 105 -29.41 -22.74 19.10
N TYR A 106 -29.48 -23.36 17.92
CA TYR A 106 -30.09 -22.75 16.72
C TYR A 106 -31.38 -23.45 16.29
N SER A 107 -32.38 -22.66 15.89
CA SER A 107 -33.68 -23.15 15.41
C SER A 107 -33.55 -24.00 14.14
N LYS A 108 -34.63 -24.67 13.73
CA LYS A 108 -34.65 -25.44 12.47
C LYS A 108 -34.53 -24.50 11.27
N GLU A 109 -35.18 -23.35 11.35
CA GLU A 109 -35.25 -22.31 10.33
C GLU A 109 -33.86 -21.69 10.10
N THR A 110 -33.17 -21.29 11.17
CA THR A 110 -31.80 -20.74 11.09
C THR A 110 -30.83 -21.73 10.47
N ARG A 111 -30.96 -23.02 10.80
CA ARG A 111 -30.12 -24.07 10.21
C ARG A 111 -30.43 -24.34 8.75
N ALA A 112 -31.71 -24.28 8.35
CA ALA A 112 -32.09 -24.40 6.95
C ALA A 112 -31.52 -23.24 6.11
N GLU A 113 -31.57 -22.02 6.64
CA GLU A 113 -30.99 -20.84 5.99
C GLU A 113 -29.45 -20.92 5.92
N ALA A 114 -28.78 -21.36 7.00
CA ALA A 114 -27.34 -21.58 7.00
C ALA A 114 -26.93 -22.66 5.98
N LEU A 115 -27.72 -23.72 5.82
CA LEU A 115 -27.48 -24.76 4.82
C LEU A 115 -27.63 -24.21 3.40
N LYS A 116 -28.67 -23.39 3.15
CA LYS A 116 -28.89 -22.71 1.87
C LYS A 116 -27.75 -21.76 1.51
N ASN A 117 -27.23 -21.04 2.50
CA ASN A 117 -26.14 -20.07 2.30
C ASN A 117 -24.74 -20.70 2.29
N LYS A 118 -24.61 -22.02 2.53
CA LYS A 118 -23.31 -22.69 2.61
C LYS A 118 -22.51 -22.60 1.31
N SER A 119 -23.12 -22.83 0.15
CA SER A 119 -22.43 -22.72 -1.15
C SER A 119 -21.97 -21.28 -1.42
N ILE A 120 -22.83 -20.30 -1.16
CA ILE A 120 -22.53 -18.87 -1.32
C ILE A 120 -21.34 -18.47 -0.44
N ALA A 121 -21.30 -18.93 0.82
CA ALA A 121 -20.19 -18.66 1.73
C ALA A 121 -18.86 -19.31 1.26
N ILE A 122 -18.92 -20.51 0.68
CA ILE A 122 -17.74 -21.19 0.10
C ILE A 122 -17.20 -20.38 -1.08
N GLU A 123 -18.06 -20.02 -2.04
CA GLU A 123 -17.67 -19.21 -3.20
C GLU A 123 -17.14 -17.85 -2.79
N TYR A 124 -17.80 -17.20 -1.82
CA TYR A 124 -17.37 -15.91 -1.30
C TYR A 124 -16.00 -15.98 -0.62
N LYS A 125 -15.76 -16.99 0.24
CA LYS A 125 -14.43 -17.18 0.86
C LYS A 125 -13.35 -17.40 -0.18
N ALA A 126 -13.61 -18.26 -1.18
CA ALA A 126 -12.66 -18.51 -2.27
C ALA A 126 -12.34 -17.23 -3.06
N ALA A 127 -13.36 -16.41 -3.37
CA ALA A 127 -13.18 -15.13 -4.04
C ALA A 127 -12.35 -14.14 -3.21
N ILE A 128 -12.58 -14.08 -1.89
CA ILE A 128 -11.82 -13.23 -0.97
C ILE A 128 -10.36 -13.66 -0.89
N GLU A 129 -10.09 -14.96 -0.76
CA GLU A 129 -8.71 -15.47 -0.70
C GLU A 129 -7.97 -15.22 -2.02
N ASN A 130 -8.59 -15.48 -3.16
CA ASN A 130 -8.01 -15.14 -4.46
C ASN A 130 -7.72 -13.64 -4.60
N TRP A 131 -8.64 -12.78 -4.14
CA TRP A 131 -8.43 -11.33 -4.15
C TRP A 131 -7.26 -10.91 -3.24
N LYS A 132 -7.14 -11.50 -2.04
CA LYS A 132 -6.02 -11.25 -1.13
C LYS A 132 -4.69 -11.66 -1.73
N GLU A 133 -4.62 -12.77 -2.47
CA GLU A 133 -3.40 -13.17 -3.18
C GLU A 133 -2.99 -12.11 -4.19
N CYS A 134 -3.91 -11.63 -5.03
CA CYS A 134 -3.64 -10.55 -5.98
C CYS A 134 -3.19 -9.25 -5.29
N LEU A 135 -3.82 -8.90 -4.15
CA LEU A 135 -3.41 -7.74 -3.35
C LEU A 135 -2.00 -7.95 -2.75
N ALA A 136 -1.70 -9.15 -2.26
CA ALA A 136 -0.40 -9.46 -1.66
C ALA A 136 0.72 -9.32 -2.69
N ASP A 137 0.51 -9.82 -3.91
CA ASP A 137 1.44 -9.68 -5.04
C ASP A 137 1.64 -8.19 -5.39
N TYR A 138 0.55 -7.42 -5.48
CA TYR A 138 0.63 -5.97 -5.74
C TYR A 138 1.45 -5.22 -4.68
N LEU A 139 1.31 -5.62 -3.40
CA LEU A 139 1.99 -4.98 -2.28
C LEU A 139 3.46 -5.38 -2.12
N GLU A 140 3.94 -6.43 -2.80
CA GLU A 140 5.27 -7.02 -2.60
C GLU A 140 6.41 -5.99 -2.76
N LEU A 141 6.38 -5.18 -3.83
CA LEU A 141 7.39 -4.16 -4.09
C LEU A 141 7.41 -3.07 -3.01
N SER A 142 6.23 -2.70 -2.50
CA SER A 142 6.09 -1.70 -1.43
C SER A 142 6.63 -2.25 -0.10
N LYS A 143 6.31 -3.52 0.22
CA LYS A 143 6.85 -4.23 1.39
C LYS A 143 8.38 -4.29 1.35
N ALA A 144 8.95 -4.67 0.21
CA ALA A 144 10.41 -4.73 0.02
C ALA A 144 11.08 -3.35 0.17
N SER A 145 10.42 -2.31 -0.35
CA SER A 145 10.92 -0.92 -0.27
C SER A 145 10.93 -0.40 1.17
N ILE A 146 9.84 -0.59 1.91
CA ILE A 146 9.75 -0.20 3.33
C ILE A 146 10.74 -1.01 4.16
N PHE A 147 10.83 -2.33 3.95
CA PHE A 147 11.82 -3.17 4.61
C PHE A 147 13.25 -2.65 4.40
N SER A 148 13.61 -2.30 3.16
CA SER A 148 14.92 -1.73 2.85
C SER A 148 15.16 -0.40 3.58
N ALA A 149 14.15 0.48 3.66
CA ALA A 149 14.26 1.74 4.39
C ALA A 149 14.48 1.52 5.89
N LEU A 150 13.71 0.63 6.51
CA LEU A 150 13.85 0.23 7.92
C LEU A 150 15.22 -0.41 8.20
N LYS A 151 15.66 -1.34 7.33
CA LYS A 151 16.92 -2.06 7.48
C LYS A 151 18.14 -1.15 7.41
N ASN A 152 18.05 -0.09 6.62
CA ASN A 152 19.10 0.90 6.46
C ASN A 152 19.00 2.07 7.47
N GLY A 153 17.99 2.07 8.35
CA GLY A 153 17.77 3.14 9.32
C GLY A 153 17.38 4.48 8.68
N LYS A 154 16.74 4.45 7.51
CA LYS A 154 16.19 5.66 6.86
C LYS A 154 14.85 6.09 7.45
N ILE A 155 14.15 5.14 8.05
CA ILE A 155 12.90 5.34 8.78
C ILE A 155 13.10 4.70 10.15
N THR A 156 12.81 5.46 11.18
CA THR A 156 12.80 5.02 12.57
C THR A 156 11.48 4.36 12.89
N ALA A 157 11.56 3.40 13.80
CA ALA A 157 10.42 2.58 14.19
C ALA A 157 10.48 2.30 15.68
N SER A 158 9.32 2.25 16.31
CA SER A 158 9.18 1.93 17.72
C SER A 158 8.03 0.95 17.91
N GLY A 159 8.14 0.06 18.89
CA GLY A 159 7.12 -0.94 19.16
C GLY A 159 7.18 -1.43 20.59
N GLN A 160 6.16 -2.17 21.02
CA GLN A 160 6.16 -2.83 22.31
C GLN A 160 6.94 -4.14 22.22
N LYS A 161 8.05 -4.22 22.96
CA LYS A 161 8.92 -5.40 22.93
C LYS A 161 8.35 -6.49 23.82
N ILE A 162 7.80 -7.52 23.22
CA ILE A 162 7.42 -8.75 23.93
C ILE A 162 8.71 -9.58 24.09
N GLY A 163 8.93 -10.11 25.30
CA GLY A 163 10.13 -10.87 25.65
C GLY A 163 10.39 -12.07 24.72
N LYS A 164 11.49 -12.80 24.96
CA LYS A 164 11.86 -13.94 24.11
C LYS A 164 10.76 -15.00 24.10
N LEU A 165 10.11 -15.16 22.95
CA LEU A 165 9.17 -16.25 22.72
C LEU A 165 9.94 -17.57 22.63
N LYS A 166 9.50 -18.58 23.40
CA LYS A 166 10.13 -19.92 23.37
C LYS A 166 9.89 -20.66 22.05
N LYS A 167 8.93 -20.22 21.22
CA LYS A 167 8.63 -20.74 19.89
C LYS A 167 8.18 -19.60 18.97
N LYS A 168 8.36 -19.76 17.66
CA LYS A 168 7.74 -18.92 16.63
C LYS A 168 6.24 -19.24 16.67
N VAL A 169 5.46 -18.39 17.32
CA VAL A 169 4.00 -18.53 17.39
C VAL A 169 3.45 -17.26 16.77
N SER A 170 2.53 -17.40 15.81
CA SER A 170 1.79 -16.23 15.27
C SER A 170 0.95 -15.60 16.38
N ILE A 171 0.64 -14.30 16.31
CA ILE A 171 -0.25 -13.62 17.27
C ILE A 171 -1.56 -14.40 17.41
N SER A 172 -2.18 -14.79 16.30
CA SER A 172 -3.41 -15.60 16.29
C SER A 172 -3.29 -16.96 17.00
N GLN A 173 -2.10 -17.57 17.00
CA GLN A 173 -1.83 -18.78 17.80
C GLN A 173 -1.51 -18.46 19.26
N TRP A 174 -0.99 -17.26 19.55
CA TRP A 174 -0.75 -16.74 20.89
C TRP A 174 -2.06 -16.36 21.59
N GLU A 175 -3.05 -15.90 20.84
CA GLU A 175 -4.39 -15.51 21.30
C GLU A 175 -5.22 -16.67 21.87
N ASN A 176 -4.79 -17.92 21.70
CA ASN A 176 -5.39 -19.01 22.47
C ASN A 176 -5.20 -18.73 23.97
N LYS A 177 -6.33 -18.57 24.66
CA LYS A 177 -6.53 -18.07 26.04
C LYS A 177 -5.46 -18.40 27.09
N GLU A 178 -4.78 -19.54 26.99
CA GLU A 178 -3.77 -19.97 27.96
C GLU A 178 -2.54 -19.04 28.06
N ASN A 179 -2.22 -18.23 27.04
CA ASN A 179 -1.09 -17.30 27.11
C ASN A 179 -1.47 -15.89 27.63
N TRP A 180 -2.75 -15.51 27.55
CA TRP A 180 -3.22 -14.20 28.01
C TRP A 180 -3.15 -14.02 29.53
N ASP A 181 -3.31 -15.10 30.30
CA ASP A 181 -3.17 -15.04 31.77
C ASP A 181 -1.75 -14.67 32.23
N ASN A 182 -0.73 -14.91 31.38
CA ASN A 182 0.65 -14.49 31.62
C ASN A 182 0.93 -13.05 31.16
N LEU A 183 -0.04 -12.37 30.54
CA LEU A 183 0.05 -11.03 29.96
C LEU A 183 -0.68 -9.96 30.79
N LYS A 184 -0.93 -10.19 32.09
CA LYS A 184 -1.53 -9.17 32.97
C LYS A 184 -0.77 -7.83 32.97
N ASP A 185 0.49 -7.81 32.54
CA ASP A 185 1.33 -6.62 32.40
C ASP A 185 1.49 -6.11 30.97
N TRP A 186 0.73 -6.60 29.99
CA TRP A 186 0.92 -6.15 28.60
C TRP A 186 0.65 -4.65 28.42
N TYR A 187 -0.31 -4.13 29.17
CA TYR A 187 -0.60 -2.70 29.31
C TYR A 187 0.59 -1.88 29.83
N ASN A 188 1.55 -2.52 30.51
CA ASN A 188 2.73 -1.89 31.09
C ASN A 188 3.98 -2.05 30.21
N VAL A 189 3.89 -2.73 29.05
CA VAL A 189 5.03 -2.91 28.16
C VAL A 189 5.37 -1.58 27.50
N LYS A 190 6.48 -0.98 27.95
CA LYS A 190 6.99 0.25 27.37
C LYS A 190 7.38 0.05 25.91
N ARG A 191 6.95 0.99 25.08
CA ARG A 191 7.41 1.12 23.70
C ARG A 191 8.91 1.43 23.71
N SER A 192 9.65 0.84 22.78
CA SER A 192 11.08 1.07 22.61
C SER A 192 11.43 1.10 21.13
N ASP A 193 12.51 1.79 20.80
CA ASP A 193 13.03 1.83 19.45
C ASP A 193 13.42 0.44 18.96
N ILE A 194 13.16 0.18 17.69
CA ILE A 194 13.50 -1.07 17.01
C ILE A 194 14.81 -0.84 16.28
N PRO A 195 15.92 -1.49 16.69
CA PRO A 195 17.22 -1.28 16.04
C PRO A 195 17.19 -1.77 14.60
N LYS A 196 17.89 -1.10 13.68
CA LYS A 196 17.90 -1.46 12.26
C LYS A 196 18.37 -2.91 12.00
N GLU A 197 19.21 -3.44 12.89
CA GLU A 197 19.71 -4.81 12.86
C GLU A 197 18.62 -5.85 13.13
N PHE A 198 17.51 -5.47 13.78
CA PHE A 198 16.37 -6.32 14.09
C PHE A 198 15.67 -6.83 12.83
N TRP A 199 15.46 -5.96 11.83
CA TRP A 199 14.58 -6.22 10.69
C TRP A 199 15.02 -7.41 9.84
N ARG A 200 14.06 -8.29 9.56
CA ARG A 200 14.12 -9.43 8.63
C ARG A 200 12.81 -9.44 7.83
N ILE A 201 12.87 -9.58 6.52
CA ILE A 201 11.66 -9.46 5.69
C ILE A 201 10.65 -10.57 5.99
N GLU A 202 11.12 -11.78 6.26
CA GLU A 202 10.31 -12.95 6.63
C GLU A 202 9.83 -12.92 8.09
N GLY A 203 10.31 -11.93 8.85
CA GLY A 203 9.95 -11.71 10.23
C GLY A 203 8.87 -10.65 10.42
N ILE A 204 8.47 -9.93 9.36
CA ILE A 204 7.48 -8.85 9.45
C ILE A 204 6.08 -9.41 9.16
N ASP A 205 5.16 -9.20 10.08
CA ASP A 205 3.73 -9.34 9.85
C ASP A 205 3.16 -7.95 9.53
N TRP A 206 2.85 -7.74 8.26
CA TRP A 206 2.40 -6.43 7.76
C TRP A 206 0.97 -6.13 8.18
N ASP A 207 0.13 -7.15 8.28
CA ASP A 207 -1.28 -7.01 8.61
C ASP A 207 -1.40 -6.72 10.10
N ASP A 208 -0.75 -7.52 10.95
CA ASP A 208 -0.75 -7.31 12.41
C ASP A 208 0.17 -6.16 12.88
N GLY A 209 0.91 -5.53 11.95
CA GLY A 209 1.87 -4.47 12.28
C GLY A 209 2.91 -4.89 13.31
N SER A 210 3.42 -6.12 13.18
CA SER A 210 4.33 -6.76 14.13
C SER A 210 5.57 -7.32 13.46
N ALA A 211 6.61 -7.63 14.24
CA ALA A 211 7.83 -8.21 13.70
C ALA A 211 8.58 -9.10 14.70
N PHE A 212 9.20 -10.16 14.19
CA PHE A 212 9.95 -11.17 14.94
C PHE A 212 11.40 -11.31 14.45
N SER A 213 12.31 -11.48 15.41
CA SER A 213 13.68 -11.93 15.14
C SER A 213 14.21 -12.80 16.31
N PRO A 214 15.38 -13.45 16.18
CA PRO A 214 15.99 -14.16 17.31
C PRO A 214 16.25 -13.28 18.56
N SER A 215 16.32 -11.96 18.40
CA SER A 215 16.53 -11.02 19.52
C SER A 215 15.24 -10.64 20.27
N GLY A 216 14.06 -10.95 19.73
CA GLY A 216 12.78 -10.65 20.37
C GLY A 216 11.62 -10.48 19.39
N TYR A 217 10.50 -10.05 19.94
CA TYR A 217 9.26 -9.79 19.21
C TYR A 217 8.80 -8.36 19.50
N TYR A 218 8.35 -7.64 18.46
CA TYR A 218 7.76 -6.31 18.59
C TYR A 218 6.35 -6.34 18.03
N THR A 219 5.41 -5.73 18.75
CA THR A 219 4.03 -5.51 18.30
C THR A 219 3.68 -4.01 18.28
N SER A 220 2.54 -3.69 17.68
CA SER A 220 2.00 -2.33 17.56
C SER A 220 3.05 -1.36 16.99
N ILE A 221 3.75 -1.79 15.95
CA ILE A 221 4.88 -1.05 15.39
C ILE A 221 4.40 0.26 14.78
N LEU A 222 5.02 1.36 15.22
CA LEU A 222 4.79 2.70 14.71
C LEU A 222 6.04 3.23 14.02
N LEU A 223 5.83 3.88 12.88
CA LEU A 223 6.85 4.59 12.10
C LEU A 223 6.63 6.10 12.21
N ASP A 224 7.71 6.88 12.10
CA ASP A 224 7.62 8.33 11.95
C ASP A 224 7.12 8.70 10.54
N THR A 225 6.03 9.48 10.47
CA THR A 225 5.37 9.81 9.19
C THR A 225 6.19 10.80 8.36
N ASP A 226 6.89 11.74 9.00
CA ASP A 226 7.70 12.73 8.28
C ASP A 226 8.91 12.05 7.61
N GLU A 227 9.56 11.12 8.32
CA GLU A 227 10.62 10.28 7.75
C GLU A 227 10.09 9.37 6.63
N LEU A 228 8.91 8.77 6.81
CA LEU A 228 8.26 7.97 5.78
C LEU A 228 8.03 8.78 4.50
N PHE A 229 7.52 10.01 4.61
CA PHE A 229 7.27 10.88 3.45
C PHE A 229 8.55 11.42 2.83
N ALA A 230 9.58 11.68 3.62
CA ALA A 230 10.88 12.07 3.09
C ALA A 230 11.51 10.95 2.24
N VAL A 231 11.35 9.68 2.64
CA VAL A 231 11.86 8.52 1.91
C VAL A 231 10.97 8.16 0.72
N PHE A 232 9.65 8.26 0.89
CA PHE A 232 8.64 7.93 -0.12
C PHE A 232 7.78 9.16 -0.43
N PRO A 233 8.33 10.15 -1.15
CA PRO A 233 7.61 11.37 -1.44
C PRO A 233 6.39 11.11 -2.32
N GLU A 234 5.43 12.03 -2.26
CA GLU A 234 4.31 12.02 -3.19
C GLU A 234 4.78 12.14 -4.64
N PRO A 235 4.13 11.42 -5.57
CA PRO A 235 4.22 11.82 -6.97
C PRO A 235 3.73 13.26 -7.08
N LYS A 236 4.37 14.05 -7.95
CA LYS A 236 4.00 15.46 -8.14
C LYS A 236 2.49 15.55 -8.36
N PRO A 237 1.75 16.28 -7.50
CA PRO A 237 0.30 16.26 -7.55
C PRO A 237 -0.17 16.75 -8.91
N GLU A 238 -1.15 16.06 -9.47
CA GLU A 238 -1.92 16.63 -10.56
C GLU A 238 -2.55 17.92 -10.05
N ARG A 239 -2.49 18.97 -10.86
CA ARG A 239 -3.02 20.27 -10.47
C ARG A 239 -4.54 20.18 -10.46
N ILE A 240 -5.12 20.27 -9.28
CA ILE A 240 -6.56 20.31 -9.08
C ILE A 240 -6.95 21.76 -8.77
N ASN A 241 -8.03 22.23 -9.38
CA ASN A 241 -8.57 23.56 -9.07
C ASN A 241 -9.41 23.49 -7.80
N ILE A 242 -8.89 24.08 -6.73
CA ILE A 242 -9.59 24.22 -5.46
C ILE A 242 -9.89 25.70 -5.25
N ARG A 243 -11.15 26.03 -4.96
CA ARG A 243 -11.54 27.39 -4.56
C ARG A 243 -11.90 27.39 -3.08
N SER A 244 -11.44 28.41 -2.35
CA SER A 244 -11.92 28.66 -1.00
C SER A 244 -13.06 29.67 -1.04
N ILE A 245 -14.22 29.33 -0.48
CA ILE A 245 -15.37 30.23 -0.30
C ILE A 245 -15.70 30.23 1.18
N ASN A 246 -15.49 31.35 1.86
CA ASN A 246 -15.75 31.50 3.30
C ASN A 246 -15.08 30.43 4.18
N GLY A 247 -13.85 30.02 3.83
CA GLY A 247 -13.11 28.98 4.55
C GLY A 247 -13.49 27.54 4.17
N THR A 248 -14.51 27.35 3.34
CA THR A 248 -14.84 26.04 2.76
C THR A 248 -14.07 25.83 1.47
N LEU A 249 -13.34 24.71 1.38
CA LEU A 249 -12.64 24.31 0.18
C LEU A 249 -13.60 23.56 -0.75
N LEU A 250 -13.71 24.01 -2.00
CA LEU A 250 -14.54 23.41 -3.03
C LEU A 250 -13.68 22.90 -4.17
N LEU A 251 -13.90 21.64 -4.55
CA LEU A 251 -13.36 21.07 -5.77
C LEU A 251 -14.12 21.64 -6.97
N ASP A 252 -13.40 22.27 -7.90
CA ASP A 252 -13.96 22.85 -9.11
C ASP A 252 -13.56 22.02 -10.33
N GLU A 253 -14.35 20.97 -10.60
CA GLU A 253 -14.17 20.06 -11.73
C GLU A 253 -14.36 20.77 -13.08
N ASP A 254 -15.20 21.81 -13.11
CA ASP A 254 -15.57 22.55 -14.33
C ASP A 254 -14.61 23.71 -14.64
N ALA A 255 -13.77 24.11 -13.68
CA ALA A 255 -12.67 25.01 -13.99
C ALA A 255 -11.73 24.27 -14.93
N GLN A 256 -11.87 24.54 -16.24
CA GLN A 256 -10.78 24.30 -17.18
C GLN A 256 -9.54 24.89 -16.53
N LEU A 257 -8.58 24.02 -16.25
CA LEU A 257 -7.26 24.41 -15.81
C LEU A 257 -6.77 25.52 -16.75
N ASN A 258 -6.87 26.78 -16.30
CA ASN A 258 -6.24 27.94 -16.92
C ASN A 258 -4.71 27.84 -16.74
N VAL A 259 -4.16 26.65 -16.96
CA VAL A 259 -2.74 26.33 -16.96
C VAL A 259 -2.07 26.88 -18.23
N GLN A 260 -2.85 27.39 -19.19
CA GLN A 260 -2.33 27.97 -20.42
C GLN A 260 -1.49 29.25 -20.24
N GLN A 261 -1.46 29.90 -19.07
CA GLN A 261 -0.73 31.18 -18.94
C GLN A 261 0.49 31.20 -18.01
N ALA A 262 0.71 30.19 -17.16
CA ALA A 262 1.87 30.19 -16.24
C ALA A 262 3.09 29.40 -16.72
N TYR A 263 2.99 28.64 -17.83
CA TYR A 263 4.10 27.84 -18.38
C TYR A 263 4.49 28.21 -19.82
N ALA A 264 4.29 29.46 -20.22
CA ALA A 264 4.89 30.02 -21.43
C ALA A 264 6.41 30.27 -21.28
N ARG A 265 7.14 29.32 -20.65
CA ARG A 265 8.60 29.19 -20.73
C ARG A 265 8.96 27.76 -21.13
N ARG A 266 8.86 27.53 -22.44
CA ARG A 266 9.72 26.66 -23.28
C ARG A 266 10.19 25.34 -22.64
N GLY A 267 9.36 24.32 -22.77
CA GLY A 267 9.81 22.94 -22.94
C GLY A 267 8.81 22.26 -23.86
N ARG A 268 9.17 22.06 -25.13
CA ARG A 268 8.34 21.34 -26.11
C ARG A 268 7.96 19.98 -25.48
N PRO A 269 6.67 19.59 -25.43
CA PRO A 269 6.28 18.28 -24.92
C PRO A 269 7.15 17.21 -25.58
N SER A 270 7.74 16.32 -24.76
CA SER A 270 8.55 15.21 -25.25
C SER A 270 7.66 14.36 -26.14
N CYS A 271 7.74 14.58 -27.44
CA CYS A 271 6.96 13.86 -28.43
C CYS A 271 7.48 12.42 -28.64
N TYR A 272 8.40 11.96 -27.79
CA TYR A 272 9.07 10.68 -27.91
C TYR A 272 8.79 9.86 -26.65
N ASN A 273 8.41 8.60 -26.83
CA ASN A 273 8.16 7.65 -25.76
C ASN A 273 9.47 7.02 -25.29
N TRP A 274 10.24 7.75 -24.49
CA TRP A 274 11.58 7.31 -24.09
C TRP A 274 11.59 6.03 -23.25
N GLU A 275 10.49 5.67 -22.58
CA GLU A 275 10.40 4.41 -21.83
C GLU A 275 10.46 3.21 -22.76
N GLU A 276 9.68 3.25 -23.85
CA GLU A 276 9.68 2.22 -24.89
C GLU A 276 11.06 2.09 -25.56
N PHE A 277 11.73 3.23 -25.80
CA PHE A 277 13.10 3.26 -26.30
C PHE A 277 14.10 2.54 -25.37
N ILE A 278 14.00 2.77 -24.06
CA ILE A 278 14.87 2.12 -23.07
C ILE A 278 14.60 0.62 -23.00
N VAL A 279 13.34 0.18 -23.09
CA VAL A 279 12.98 -1.24 -23.12
C VAL A 279 13.61 -1.94 -24.33
N GLU A 280 13.52 -1.35 -25.52
CA GLU A 280 14.14 -1.91 -26.72
C GLU A 280 15.68 -1.96 -26.61
N MET A 281 16.31 -0.92 -26.07
CA MET A 281 17.76 -0.90 -25.82
C MET A 281 18.22 -2.02 -24.87
N VAL A 282 17.49 -2.25 -23.77
CA VAL A 282 17.77 -3.34 -22.82
C VAL A 282 17.61 -4.71 -23.49
N LYS A 283 16.58 -4.86 -24.33
CA LYS A 283 16.35 -6.10 -25.10
C LYS A 283 17.52 -6.41 -26.04
N ARG A 284 18.01 -5.41 -26.78
CA ARG A 284 19.19 -5.57 -27.67
C ARG A 284 20.47 -5.85 -26.90
N ASP A 285 20.66 -5.23 -25.73
CA ASP A 285 21.83 -5.50 -24.89
C ASP A 285 21.87 -6.95 -24.41
N ARG A 286 20.74 -7.45 -23.91
CA ARG A 286 20.60 -8.85 -23.46
C ARG A 286 20.79 -9.86 -24.60
N GLN A 287 20.42 -9.48 -25.82
CA GLN A 287 20.60 -10.31 -27.01
C GLN A 287 22.01 -10.22 -27.60
N GLY A 288 22.88 -9.35 -27.07
CA GLY A 288 24.19 -9.08 -27.66
C GLY A 288 24.13 -8.44 -29.05
N SER A 289 22.97 -7.88 -29.43
CA SER A 289 22.73 -7.25 -30.74
C SER A 289 22.97 -5.75 -30.74
N LEU A 290 23.44 -5.18 -29.63
CA LEU A 290 23.86 -3.78 -29.60
C LEU A 290 25.08 -3.55 -30.50
N PRO A 291 25.07 -2.52 -31.36
CA PRO A 291 26.22 -2.20 -32.21
C PRO A 291 27.48 -1.94 -31.39
N LYS A 292 28.66 -2.28 -31.95
CA LYS A 292 29.93 -2.11 -31.24
C LYS A 292 30.30 -0.66 -30.92
N THR A 293 29.74 0.30 -31.66
CA THR A 293 30.03 1.73 -31.46
C THR A 293 28.75 2.50 -31.18
N GLN A 294 28.84 3.52 -30.31
CA GLN A 294 27.71 4.40 -30.00
C GLN A 294 27.15 5.08 -31.26
N LYS A 295 28.01 5.45 -32.22
CA LYS A 295 27.60 6.09 -33.48
C LYS A 295 26.72 5.16 -34.33
N ALA A 296 27.08 3.87 -34.45
CA ALA A 296 26.27 2.89 -35.17
C ALA A 296 24.91 2.67 -34.49
N CYS A 297 24.90 2.60 -33.15
CA CYS A 297 23.66 2.48 -32.38
C CYS A 297 22.73 3.69 -32.54
N VAL A 298 23.27 4.91 -32.58
CA VAL A 298 22.48 6.12 -32.87
C VAL A 298 21.80 6.02 -34.24
N ILE A 299 22.50 5.53 -35.28
CA ILE A 299 21.93 5.38 -36.63
C ILE A 299 20.79 4.36 -36.62
N GLU A 300 21.00 3.19 -36.04
CA GLU A 300 19.99 2.13 -35.97
C GLU A 300 18.77 2.53 -35.15
N MET A 301 18.99 3.15 -33.98
CA MET A 301 17.91 3.57 -33.12
C MET A 301 17.15 4.77 -33.69
N LYS A 302 17.80 5.61 -34.50
CA LYS A 302 17.11 6.68 -35.25
C LYS A 302 16.14 6.09 -36.27
N GLN A 303 16.55 5.04 -36.99
CA GLN A 303 15.69 4.32 -37.93
C GLN A 303 14.54 3.61 -37.21
N TRP A 304 14.83 2.93 -36.08
CA TRP A 304 13.81 2.32 -35.24
C TRP A 304 12.77 3.35 -34.74
N CYS A 305 13.20 4.52 -34.26
CA CYS A 305 12.29 5.59 -33.85
C CYS A 305 11.41 6.08 -35.02
N LYS A 306 11.96 6.14 -36.23
CA LYS A 306 11.19 6.49 -37.43
C LYS A 306 10.09 5.45 -37.71
N GLU A 307 10.41 4.18 -37.57
CA GLU A 307 9.50 3.06 -37.80
C GLU A 307 8.41 2.97 -36.72
N CYS A 308 8.78 3.08 -35.44
CA CYS A 308 7.85 2.94 -34.32
C CYS A 308 7.06 4.22 -34.02
N TRP A 309 7.68 5.40 -34.14
CA TRP A 309 7.06 6.67 -33.76
C TRP A 309 6.67 7.55 -34.95
N GLY A 310 7.03 7.16 -36.18
CA GLY A 310 6.79 7.97 -37.39
C GLY A 310 7.65 9.24 -37.48
N ARG A 311 8.66 9.39 -36.62
CA ARG A 311 9.54 10.57 -36.57
C ARG A 311 10.90 10.25 -35.97
N GLU A 312 11.90 11.00 -36.42
CA GLU A 312 13.29 10.85 -35.98
C GLU A 312 13.65 11.90 -34.90
N PRO A 313 14.04 11.47 -33.69
CA PRO A 313 14.63 12.38 -32.72
C PRO A 313 15.98 12.93 -33.20
N SER A 314 16.39 14.08 -32.68
CA SER A 314 17.74 14.60 -32.94
C SER A 314 18.80 13.64 -32.42
N GLU A 315 19.94 13.56 -33.11
CA GLU A 315 21.06 12.70 -32.70
C GLU A 315 21.57 13.02 -31.29
N THR A 316 21.55 14.29 -30.87
CA THR A 316 21.96 14.69 -29.51
C THR A 316 21.09 14.02 -28.45
N ASN A 317 19.76 14.10 -28.57
CA ASN A 317 18.84 13.40 -27.65
C ASN A 317 19.07 11.88 -27.65
N LEU A 318 19.25 11.28 -28.83
CA LEU A 318 19.54 9.84 -28.91
C LEU A 318 20.85 9.49 -28.20
N LYS A 319 21.91 10.27 -28.39
CA LYS A 319 23.20 10.07 -27.74
C LYS A 319 23.09 10.12 -26.21
N ASP A 320 22.32 11.06 -25.67
CA ASP A 320 22.12 11.19 -24.22
C ASP A 320 21.53 9.91 -23.62
N HIS A 321 20.50 9.34 -24.25
CA HIS A 321 19.89 8.09 -23.78
C HIS A 321 20.77 6.86 -24.04
N ILE A 322 21.44 6.78 -25.19
CA ILE A 322 22.27 5.63 -25.58
C ILE A 322 23.57 5.56 -24.75
N SER A 323 24.14 6.71 -24.36
CA SER A 323 25.45 6.79 -23.68
C SER A 323 25.56 5.86 -22.46
N ARG A 324 24.47 5.71 -21.71
CA ARG A 324 24.38 4.89 -20.48
C ARG A 324 24.72 3.41 -20.73
N PHE A 325 24.38 2.89 -21.91
CA PHE A 325 24.64 1.49 -22.28
C PHE A 325 26.08 1.23 -22.73
N TYR A 326 26.82 2.27 -23.10
CA TYR A 326 28.21 2.16 -23.54
C TYR A 326 29.20 2.56 -22.46
N GLN A 327 28.83 3.48 -21.56
CA GLN A 327 29.67 3.87 -20.42
C GLN A 327 29.80 2.76 -19.38
N ALA A 328 28.75 1.95 -19.18
CA ALA A 328 28.77 0.82 -18.25
C ALA A 328 29.75 -0.31 -18.62
N LYS A 329 30.20 -0.37 -19.88
CA LYS A 329 31.12 -1.40 -20.39
C LYS A 329 32.59 -0.97 -20.43
N ILE A 330 32.92 0.25 -19.99
CA ILE A 330 34.29 0.81 -20.04
C ILE A 330 35.06 0.61 -18.71
N ILE A 331 34.48 -0.06 -17.72
CA ILE A 331 35.24 -0.49 -16.53
C ILE A 331 35.94 -1.81 -16.87
N VAL A 332 37.17 -1.71 -17.38
CA VAL A 332 38.14 -2.82 -17.47
C VAL A 332 39.10 -2.71 -16.31
#